data_AF-A0A093VAM1-F1
#
_entry.id   AF-A0A093VAM1-F1
#
_cell.length_a   1.000
_cell.length_b   1.000
_cell.length_c   1.000
_cell.angle_alpha   90.00
_cell.angle_beta   90.00
_cell.angle_gamma   90.00
#
_symmetry.space_group_name_H-M   'P 1'
#
loop_
_entity.id
_entity.type
_entity.pdbx_description
1 polymer ?
#
loop_
_entity_poly.entity_id
_entity_poly.type
_entity_poly.pdbx_seq_one_letter_code
_entity_poly.pdbx_strand_id
1 'polypeptide(L)'
;MANSSVVHAVRHSSSRADSSVLEATNEDRRNPEKVSDKVRLQRYRLIVAAHEILSNPEKRAAYDRDGTGWHSHPDHPESKLGAKNYAYAADNDSSIFNNATWEDWERFHNRNKPKQVQMVSHGTFISFILLLVLFGGFAQASWITQTQLGLDQRVQEMNAKSARLLAKRRQQTDELKSREHRVQSFLIRRDPTGYGLKEEEEPVYKQALDKQARLPAPKIALPSPEGQPK
;
A
#
# COMPACT_ATOMS: atom_id res chain seq x y z
N MET A 1 42.70 16.29 -73.56
CA MET A 1 41.44 16.29 -72.79
C MET A 1 40.63 15.07 -73.20
N ALA A 2 39.96 14.47 -72.21
CA ALA A 2 38.85 13.53 -72.26
C ALA A 2 39.11 12.00 -72.35
N ASN A 3 38.32 11.33 -71.49
CA ASN A 3 37.75 9.98 -71.50
C ASN A 3 38.53 8.84 -70.82
N SER A 4 37.93 7.89 -70.10
CA SER A 4 36.59 7.70 -69.51
C SER A 4 36.66 6.42 -68.67
N SER A 5 35.78 6.27 -67.68
CA SER A 5 35.60 5.11 -66.79
C SER A 5 35.46 3.76 -67.49
N VAL A 6 36.03 2.72 -66.88
CA VAL A 6 35.42 1.37 -66.82
C VAL A 6 35.75 0.73 -65.46
N VAL A 7 34.77 0.67 -64.57
CA VAL A 7 34.77 -0.20 -63.39
C VAL A 7 33.82 -1.34 -63.71
N HIS A 8 34.34 -2.57 -63.83
CA HIS A 8 33.52 -3.75 -64.10
C HIS A 8 33.35 -4.61 -62.83
N ALA A 9 32.11 -5.05 -62.67
CA ALA A 9 31.49 -5.77 -61.57
C ALA A 9 32.17 -7.06 -61.12
N VAL A 10 32.32 -7.24 -59.79
CA VAL A 10 32.28 -8.55 -59.12
C VAL A 10 31.64 -8.37 -57.73
N ARG A 11 30.62 -9.18 -57.44
CA ARG A 11 29.93 -9.47 -56.15
C ARG A 11 28.47 -9.05 -56.08
N HIS A 12 27.59 -9.85 -56.67
CA HIS A 12 26.18 -9.90 -56.25
C HIS A 12 25.65 -11.31 -55.96
N SER A 13 26.51 -12.34 -55.89
CA SER A 13 26.05 -13.73 -55.68
C SER A 13 25.93 -14.17 -54.22
N SER A 14 26.53 -13.46 -53.25
CA SER A 14 26.53 -13.89 -51.83
C SER A 14 25.20 -13.60 -51.11
N SER A 15 24.54 -12.48 -51.47
CA SER A 15 23.38 -11.98 -50.73
C SER A 15 22.12 -12.85 -50.84
N ARG A 16 21.99 -13.67 -51.89
CA ARG A 16 20.77 -14.45 -52.18
C ARG A 16 20.77 -15.83 -51.54
N ALA A 17 21.97 -16.40 -51.31
CA ALA A 17 22.12 -17.65 -50.59
C ALA A 17 21.89 -17.42 -49.08
N ASP A 18 22.47 -16.35 -48.53
CA ASP A 18 22.33 -16.01 -47.12
C ASP A 18 20.89 -15.66 -46.74
N SER A 19 20.15 -14.95 -47.61
CA SER A 19 18.72 -14.66 -47.37
C SER A 19 17.87 -15.93 -47.32
N SER A 20 18.15 -16.91 -48.20
CA SER A 20 17.39 -18.17 -48.24
C SER A 20 17.65 -19.08 -47.03
N VAL A 21 18.89 -19.09 -46.51
CA VAL A 21 19.26 -19.85 -45.30
C VAL A 21 18.67 -19.19 -44.06
N LEU A 22 18.68 -17.85 -43.99
CA LEU A 22 18.07 -17.08 -42.90
C LEU A 22 16.54 -17.15 -42.90
N GLU A 23 15.91 -17.28 -44.07
CA GLU A 23 14.46 -17.46 -44.20
C GLU A 23 14.04 -18.90 -43.86
N ALA A 24 14.80 -19.91 -44.30
CA ALA A 24 14.59 -21.31 -43.93
C ALA A 24 14.74 -21.57 -42.42
N THR A 25 15.75 -20.96 -41.77
CA THR A 25 15.94 -21.07 -40.32
C THR A 25 14.86 -20.36 -39.50
N ASN A 26 14.26 -19.28 -40.04
CA ASN A 26 13.14 -18.59 -39.40
C ASN A 26 11.82 -19.38 -39.51
N GLU A 27 11.54 -20.00 -40.65
CA GLU A 27 10.41 -20.93 -40.80
C GLU A 27 10.53 -22.13 -39.85
N ASP A 28 11.75 -22.67 -39.73
CA ASP A 28 12.10 -23.77 -38.83
C ASP A 28 12.01 -23.41 -37.33
N ARG A 29 11.93 -22.11 -37.01
CA ARG A 29 11.66 -21.60 -35.65
C ARG A 29 10.16 -21.46 -35.38
N ARG A 30 9.35 -21.24 -36.42
CA ARG A 30 7.90 -21.05 -36.34
C ARG A 30 7.12 -22.37 -36.36
N ASN A 31 7.66 -23.42 -36.97
CA ASN A 31 7.01 -24.73 -37.02
C ASN A 31 7.97 -25.88 -36.63
N PRO A 32 8.05 -26.26 -35.34
CA PRO A 32 8.98 -27.27 -34.86
C PRO A 32 8.71 -28.68 -35.40
N GLU A 33 7.52 -28.95 -35.96
CA GLU A 33 7.18 -30.25 -36.56
C GLU A 33 7.74 -30.44 -37.98
N LYS A 34 8.14 -29.36 -38.66
CA LYS A 34 8.72 -29.40 -40.02
C LYS A 34 10.25 -29.41 -40.04
N VAL A 35 10.89 -29.46 -38.87
CA VAL A 35 12.35 -29.50 -38.73
C VAL A 35 12.86 -30.86 -39.19
N SER A 36 13.82 -30.89 -40.13
CA SER A 36 14.49 -32.14 -40.50
C SER A 36 15.18 -32.78 -39.29
N ASP A 37 15.09 -34.10 -39.15
CA ASP A 37 15.71 -34.85 -38.03
C ASP A 37 17.20 -34.52 -37.84
N LYS A 38 17.92 -34.28 -38.94
CA LYS A 38 19.35 -33.89 -38.91
C LYS A 38 19.55 -32.54 -38.21
N VAL A 39 18.69 -31.55 -38.50
CA VAL A 39 18.74 -30.22 -37.89
C VAL A 39 18.34 -30.29 -36.42
N ARG A 40 17.32 -31.09 -36.09
CA ARG A 40 16.89 -31.32 -34.71
C ARG A 40 18.00 -31.93 -33.86
N LEU A 41 18.73 -32.91 -34.40
CA LEU A 41 19.87 -33.52 -33.73
C LEU A 41 21.03 -32.52 -33.54
N GLN A 42 21.33 -31.71 -34.56
CA GLN A 42 22.36 -30.68 -34.45
C GLN A 42 22.02 -29.63 -33.37
N ARG A 43 20.77 -29.17 -33.32
CA ARG A 43 20.29 -28.24 -32.28
C ARG A 43 20.37 -28.86 -30.89
N TYR A 44 19.99 -30.14 -30.76
CA TYR A 44 20.09 -30.87 -29.50
C TYR A 44 21.54 -30.93 -29.01
N ARG A 45 22.49 -31.25 -29.89
CA ARG A 45 23.92 -31.27 -29.52
C ARG A 45 24.45 -29.91 -29.08
N LEU A 46 23.99 -28.81 -29.70
CA LEU A 46 24.34 -27.45 -29.25
C LEU A 46 23.79 -27.14 -27.86
N ILE A 47 22.56 -27.58 -27.56
CA ILE A 47 21.96 -27.40 -26.22
C ILE A 47 22.74 -28.19 -25.17
N VAL A 48 23.11 -29.44 -25.48
CA VAL A 48 23.93 -30.27 -24.58
C VAL A 48 25.30 -29.64 -24.35
N ALA A 49 25.98 -29.18 -25.41
CA ALA A 49 27.26 -28.48 -25.30
C ALA A 49 27.17 -27.22 -24.42
N ALA A 50 26.11 -26.41 -24.59
CA ALA A 50 25.87 -25.25 -23.75
C ALA A 50 25.65 -25.67 -22.28
N HIS A 51 24.88 -26.73 -22.05
CA HIS A 51 24.62 -27.24 -20.72
C HIS A 51 25.89 -27.75 -20.02
N GLU A 52 26.79 -28.43 -20.73
CA GLU A 52 28.07 -28.89 -20.17
C GLU A 52 28.98 -27.75 -19.71
N ILE A 53 28.91 -26.59 -20.37
CA ILE A 53 29.65 -25.37 -19.99
C ILE A 53 28.97 -24.68 -18.80
N LEU A 54 27.64 -24.50 -18.87
CA LEU A 54 26.89 -23.72 -17.89
C LEU A 54 26.59 -24.47 -16.58
N SER A 55 26.59 -25.80 -16.59
CA SER A 55 26.30 -26.63 -15.41
C SER A 55 27.44 -26.64 -14.38
N ASN A 56 28.70 -26.51 -14.82
CA ASN A 56 29.84 -26.43 -13.92
C ASN A 56 30.22 -24.95 -13.68
N PRO A 57 30.23 -24.47 -12.43
CA PRO A 57 30.54 -23.06 -12.12
C PRO A 57 31.94 -22.63 -12.57
N GLU A 58 32.94 -23.53 -12.55
CA GLU A 58 34.30 -23.21 -13.01
C GLU A 58 34.36 -23.06 -14.54
N LYS A 59 33.69 -23.95 -15.28
CA LYS A 59 33.61 -23.86 -16.75
C LYS A 59 32.80 -22.65 -17.19
N ARG A 60 31.73 -22.34 -16.46
CA ARG A 60 30.92 -21.14 -16.66
C ARG A 60 31.74 -19.87 -16.45
N ALA A 61 32.48 -19.77 -15.34
CA ALA A 61 33.32 -18.61 -15.06
C ALA A 61 34.43 -18.42 -16.11
N ALA A 62 35.01 -19.52 -16.61
CA ALA A 62 35.95 -19.46 -17.73
C ALA A 62 35.26 -18.94 -19.00
N TYR A 63 34.15 -19.55 -19.40
CA TYR A 63 33.36 -19.10 -20.56
C TYR A 63 32.94 -17.62 -20.46
N ASP A 64 32.50 -17.17 -19.30
CA ASP A 64 32.10 -15.79 -19.08
C ASP A 64 33.28 -14.82 -19.21
N ARG A 65 34.50 -15.23 -18.86
CA ARG A 65 35.71 -14.39 -18.93
C ARG A 65 36.28 -14.28 -20.34
N ASP A 66 36.41 -15.40 -21.05
CA ASP A 66 37.19 -15.50 -22.29
C ASP A 66 36.47 -16.26 -23.42
N GLY A 67 35.24 -16.74 -23.17
CA GLY A 67 34.50 -17.55 -24.13
C GLY A 67 35.01 -18.99 -24.24
N THR A 68 35.88 -19.45 -23.32
CA THR A 68 36.48 -20.79 -23.37
C THR A 68 35.42 -21.90 -23.37
N GLY A 69 35.65 -22.93 -24.19
CA GLY A 69 34.85 -24.15 -24.23
C GLY A 69 33.72 -24.13 -25.27
N TRP A 70 33.26 -22.96 -25.72
CA TRP A 70 32.16 -22.87 -26.71
C TRP A 70 32.61 -23.25 -28.13
N HIS A 71 33.74 -22.71 -28.59
CA HIS A 71 34.32 -23.05 -29.90
C HIS A 71 35.12 -24.37 -29.86
N SER A 72 35.40 -24.91 -28.67
CA SER A 72 36.14 -26.17 -28.54
C SER A 72 35.25 -27.41 -28.72
N HIS A 73 33.93 -27.25 -28.78
CA HIS A 73 33.00 -28.37 -28.92
C HIS A 73 32.98 -28.90 -30.38
N PRO A 74 33.16 -30.22 -30.62
CA PRO A 74 33.24 -30.79 -31.97
C PRO A 74 32.02 -30.50 -32.85
N ASP A 75 30.84 -30.43 -32.23
CA ASP A 75 29.57 -30.15 -32.92
C ASP A 75 29.29 -28.66 -33.15
N HIS A 76 30.17 -27.74 -32.70
CA HIS A 76 30.00 -26.32 -32.95
C HIS A 76 30.42 -25.99 -34.40
N PRO A 77 29.56 -25.31 -35.20
CA PRO A 77 29.84 -25.04 -36.62
C PRO A 77 31.07 -24.14 -36.82
N GLU A 78 31.42 -23.32 -35.83
CA GLU A 78 32.62 -22.47 -35.86
C GLU A 78 33.82 -23.07 -35.10
N SER A 79 33.83 -24.36 -34.78
CA SER A 79 34.91 -24.97 -33.96
C SER A 79 36.31 -24.88 -34.57
N LYS A 80 36.40 -24.63 -35.89
CA LYS A 80 37.66 -24.45 -36.63
C LYS A 80 38.11 -22.99 -36.73
N LEU A 81 37.26 -22.04 -36.36
CA LEU A 81 37.61 -20.63 -36.24
C LEU A 81 38.00 -20.44 -34.77
N GLY A 82 39.29 -20.23 -34.51
CA GLY A 82 39.84 -20.12 -33.15
C GLY A 82 39.02 -19.20 -32.24
N ALA A 83 39.09 -19.45 -30.93
CA ALA A 83 38.28 -18.77 -29.91
C ALA A 83 38.21 -17.26 -30.18
N LYS A 84 37.01 -16.78 -30.54
CA LYS A 84 36.74 -15.34 -30.61
C LYS A 84 36.66 -14.86 -29.17
N ASN A 85 37.54 -13.96 -28.77
CA ASN A 85 37.45 -13.33 -27.46
C ASN A 85 36.18 -12.44 -27.44
N TYR A 86 35.13 -12.88 -26.75
CA TYR A 86 33.90 -12.09 -26.55
C TYR A 86 34.05 -11.06 -25.42
N ALA A 87 35.22 -11.01 -24.78
CA ALA A 87 35.56 -9.96 -23.83
C ALA A 87 35.51 -8.60 -24.55
N TYR A 88 34.38 -7.91 -24.40
CA TYR A 88 34.20 -6.55 -24.86
C TYR A 88 35.37 -5.71 -24.38
N ALA A 89 36.01 -5.02 -25.32
CA ALA A 89 37.22 -4.25 -25.09
C ALA A 89 37.09 -3.26 -23.93
N ALA A 90 38.20 -3.13 -23.19
CA ALA A 90 38.64 -2.00 -22.37
C ALA A 90 38.42 -1.99 -20.85
N ASP A 91 37.48 -2.73 -20.25
CA ASP A 91 37.36 -2.78 -18.78
C ASP A 91 37.09 -4.22 -18.30
N ASN A 92 38.17 -4.95 -18.02
CA ASN A 92 38.20 -6.39 -17.80
C ASN A 92 37.73 -6.80 -16.40
N ASP A 93 36.57 -6.30 -15.96
CA ASP A 93 35.99 -6.68 -14.68
C ASP A 93 35.09 -7.90 -14.82
N SER A 94 35.68 -9.07 -14.56
CA SER A 94 34.99 -10.37 -14.52
C SER A 94 33.80 -10.43 -13.54
N SER A 95 33.63 -9.45 -12.64
CA SER A 95 32.46 -9.40 -11.74
C SER A 95 31.15 -9.10 -12.46
N ILE A 96 31.17 -8.54 -13.68
CA ILE A 96 29.94 -8.19 -14.41
C ILE A 96 29.06 -9.42 -14.70
N PHE A 97 29.68 -10.57 -14.98
CA PHE A 97 29.00 -11.79 -15.38
C PHE A 97 28.41 -12.57 -14.20
N ASN A 98 28.79 -12.21 -12.97
CA ASN A 98 28.26 -12.81 -11.74
C ASN A 98 26.95 -12.15 -11.26
N ASN A 99 26.50 -11.06 -11.90
CA ASN A 99 25.32 -10.32 -11.48
C ASN A 99 24.04 -11.03 -11.92
N ALA A 100 23.39 -11.74 -11.00
CA ALA A 100 22.15 -12.47 -11.28
C ALA A 100 20.89 -11.67 -10.90
N THR A 101 21.01 -10.78 -9.92
CA THR A 101 19.88 -10.02 -9.37
C THR A 101 20.01 -8.53 -9.67
N TRP A 102 18.90 -7.80 -9.55
CA TRP A 102 18.91 -6.34 -9.66
C TRP A 102 19.80 -5.68 -8.61
N GLU A 103 19.88 -6.25 -7.40
CA GLU A 103 20.78 -5.75 -6.33
C GLU A 103 22.26 -5.88 -6.71
N ASP A 104 22.65 -6.97 -7.38
CA ASP A 104 24.03 -7.16 -7.85
C ASP A 104 24.40 -6.13 -8.92
N TRP A 105 23.47 -5.84 -9.84
CA TRP A 105 23.62 -4.79 -10.85
C TRP A 105 23.71 -3.41 -10.23
N GLU A 106 22.93 -3.13 -9.19
CA GLU A 106 23.01 -1.86 -8.47
C GLU A 106 24.37 -1.69 -7.75
N ARG A 107 24.89 -2.76 -7.12
CA ARG A 107 26.23 -2.77 -6.52
C ARG A 107 27.32 -2.54 -7.56
N PHE A 108 27.26 -3.25 -8.69
CA PHE A 108 28.18 -3.08 -9.81
C PHE A 108 28.16 -1.65 -10.35
N HIS A 109 26.97 -1.06 -10.51
CA HIS A 109 26.83 0.31 -11.01
C HIS A 109 27.27 1.38 -9.98
N ASN A 110 27.14 1.09 -8.69
CA ASN A 110 27.52 2.00 -7.61
C ASN A 110 28.97 1.83 -7.12
N ARG A 111 29.71 0.82 -7.60
CA ARG A 111 31.09 0.53 -7.16
C ARG A 111 32.09 1.67 -7.37
N ASN A 112 31.90 2.44 -8.45
CA ASN A 112 32.76 3.56 -8.83
C ASN A 112 32.17 4.91 -8.40
N LYS A 113 30.97 4.90 -7.81
CA LYS A 113 30.39 6.11 -7.25
C LYS A 113 31.06 6.34 -5.90
N PRO A 114 31.55 7.56 -5.59
CA PRO A 114 31.93 7.87 -4.23
C PRO A 114 30.70 7.59 -3.35
N LYS A 115 30.87 6.76 -2.29
CA LYS A 115 29.81 6.53 -1.28
C LYS A 115 29.18 7.87 -0.99
N GLN A 116 27.86 7.99 -1.19
CA GLN A 116 27.11 9.25 -1.09
C GLN A 116 27.73 10.10 0.01
N VAL A 117 28.52 11.10 -0.42
CA VAL A 117 29.23 11.96 0.52
C VAL A 117 28.13 12.61 1.29
N GLN A 118 28.12 12.37 2.60
CA GLN A 118 27.13 12.86 3.54
C GLN A 118 27.06 14.38 3.37
N MET A 119 26.13 14.86 2.53
CA MET A 119 26.10 16.26 2.05
C MET A 119 25.81 17.25 3.18
N VAL A 120 25.50 16.73 4.38
CA VAL A 120 25.17 17.51 5.56
C VAL A 120 26.00 16.94 6.71
N SER A 121 26.93 17.75 7.21
CA SER A 121 27.68 17.40 8.42
C SER A 121 26.68 17.13 9.55
N HIS A 122 26.91 16.09 10.35
CA HIS A 122 26.02 15.72 11.47
C HIS A 122 25.66 16.94 12.36
N GLY A 123 26.59 17.88 12.53
CA GLY A 123 26.36 19.11 13.30
C GLY A 123 25.34 20.07 12.68
N THR A 124 25.31 20.23 11.35
CA THR A 124 24.33 21.12 10.71
C THR A 124 22.92 20.54 10.75
N PHE A 125 22.79 19.22 10.57
CA PHE A 125 21.51 18.51 10.72
C PHE A 125 20.93 18.64 12.14
N ILE A 126 21.76 18.46 13.18
CA ILE A 126 21.34 18.63 14.57
C ILE A 126 20.90 20.06 14.85
N SER A 127 21.65 21.06 14.35
CA SER A 127 21.28 22.47 14.48
C SER A 127 19.94 22.78 13.80
N PHE A 128 19.65 22.19 12.63
CA PHE A 128 18.35 22.35 11.96
C PHE A 128 17.21 21.74 12.78
N ILE A 129 17.42 20.55 13.36
CA ILE A 129 16.41 19.93 14.24
C ILE A 129 16.15 20.79 15.46
N LEU A 130 17.21 21.29 16.14
CA LEU A 130 17.07 22.15 17.31
C LEU A 130 16.33 23.45 16.96
N LEU A 131 16.63 24.05 15.81
CA LEU A 131 15.93 25.23 15.32
C LEU A 131 14.46 24.93 15.03
N LEU A 132 14.15 23.78 14.43
CA LEU A 132 12.78 23.35 14.16
C LEU A 132 11.99 23.09 15.47
N VAL A 133 12.64 22.51 16.48
CA VAL A 133 12.03 22.26 17.80
C VAL A 133 11.79 23.57 18.55
N LEU A 134 12.72 24.51 18.52
CA LEU A 134 12.55 25.84 19.11
C LEU A 134 11.42 26.61 18.42
N PHE A 135 11.38 26.58 17.08
CA PHE A 135 10.35 27.26 16.29
C PHE A 135 8.98 26.58 16.47
N GLY A 136 8.94 25.24 16.47
CA GLY A 136 7.75 24.45 16.71
C GLY A 136 7.22 24.56 18.14
N GLY A 137 8.10 24.67 19.13
CA GLY A 137 7.75 24.89 20.54
C GLY A 137 7.13 26.27 20.76
N PHE A 138 7.63 27.30 20.09
CA PHE A 138 7.07 28.65 20.19
C PHE A 138 5.71 28.78 19.48
N ALA A 139 5.50 28.04 18.37
CA ALA A 139 4.26 28.06 17.62
C ALA A 139 3.07 27.40 18.37
N GLN A 140 3.31 26.47 19.30
CA GLN A 140 2.23 25.80 20.05
C GLN A 140 1.63 26.67 21.16
N ALA A 141 2.41 27.56 21.77
CA ALA A 141 1.97 28.36 22.92
C ALA A 141 0.91 29.43 22.57
N SER A 142 0.86 29.87 21.31
CA SER A 142 -0.07 30.92 20.86
C SER A 142 -1.42 30.41 20.35
N TRP A 143 -1.51 29.13 19.96
CA TRP A 143 -2.76 28.52 19.45
C TRP A 143 -3.55 27.78 20.52
N ILE A 144 -2.88 27.17 21.51
CA ILE A 144 -3.55 26.41 22.57
C ILE A 144 -4.47 27.32 23.40
N THR A 145 -4.06 28.56 23.68
CA THR A 145 -4.80 29.46 24.57
C THR A 145 -6.13 29.95 23.99
N GLN A 146 -6.26 30.08 22.67
CA GLN A 146 -7.52 30.52 22.05
C GLN A 146 -8.56 29.40 21.90
N THR A 147 -8.11 28.15 21.69
CA THR A 147 -9.02 27.00 21.57
C THR A 147 -9.53 26.45 22.89
N GLN A 148 -8.78 26.64 23.99
CA GLN A 148 -9.13 26.10 25.31
C GLN A 148 -10.35 26.80 25.93
N LEU A 149 -10.45 28.12 25.80
CA LEU A 149 -11.57 28.89 26.38
C LEU A 149 -12.95 28.46 25.84
N GLY A 150 -13.04 28.15 24.55
CA GLY A 150 -14.28 27.65 23.94
C GLY A 150 -14.59 26.20 24.29
N LEU A 151 -13.56 25.36 24.49
CA LEU A 151 -13.72 23.95 24.85
C LEU A 151 -14.14 23.81 26.31
N ASP A 152 -13.52 24.56 27.23
CA ASP A 152 -13.85 24.55 28.65
C ASP A 152 -15.29 24.98 28.90
N GLN A 153 -15.76 26.01 28.19
CA GLN A 153 -17.16 26.44 28.25
C GLN A 153 -18.11 25.34 27.76
N ARG A 154 -17.80 24.66 26.65
CA ARG A 154 -18.61 23.54 26.14
C ARG A 154 -18.64 22.35 27.08
N VAL A 155 -17.48 22.00 27.67
CA VAL A 155 -17.38 20.91 28.65
C VAL A 155 -18.19 21.24 29.90
N GLN A 156 -18.10 22.47 30.41
CA GLN A 156 -18.91 22.92 31.54
C GLN A 156 -20.41 22.91 31.22
N GLU A 157 -20.81 23.34 30.03
CA GLU A 157 -22.21 23.33 29.61
C GLU A 157 -22.77 21.90 29.51
N MET A 158 -22.01 20.98 28.90
CA MET A 158 -22.38 19.56 28.81
C MET A 158 -22.45 18.90 30.19
N ASN A 159 -21.52 19.23 31.08
CA ASN A 159 -21.52 18.74 32.44
C ASN A 159 -22.73 19.27 33.23
N ALA A 160 -23.06 20.55 33.09
CA ALA A 160 -24.25 21.15 33.71
C ALA A 160 -25.56 20.52 33.19
N LYS A 161 -25.66 20.26 31.88
CA LYS A 161 -26.80 19.54 31.29
C LYS A 161 -26.91 18.12 31.85
N SER A 162 -25.79 17.41 31.93
CA SER A 162 -25.74 16.05 32.49
C SER A 162 -26.14 16.02 33.96
N ALA A 163 -25.62 16.95 34.78
CA ALA A 163 -25.97 17.10 36.18
C ALA A 163 -27.47 17.40 36.36
N ARG A 164 -28.07 18.25 35.52
CA ARG A 164 -29.52 18.52 35.53
C ARG A 164 -30.34 17.29 35.18
N LEU A 165 -29.94 16.50 34.18
CA LEU A 165 -30.63 15.26 33.83
C LEU A 165 -30.55 14.22 34.95
N LEU A 166 -29.39 14.10 35.61
CA LEU A 166 -29.21 13.21 36.75
C LEU A 166 -30.04 13.68 37.95
N ALA A 167 -30.10 14.98 38.24
CA ALA A 167 -30.93 15.54 39.29
C ALA A 167 -32.43 15.29 39.02
N LYS A 168 -32.89 15.50 37.78
CA LYS A 168 -34.28 15.22 37.37
C LYS A 168 -34.61 13.73 37.52
N ARG A 169 -33.73 12.82 37.08
CA ARG A 169 -33.94 11.38 37.27
C ARG A 169 -33.92 10.99 38.74
N ARG A 170 -33.06 11.59 39.56
CA ARG A 170 -33.01 11.33 41.00
C ARG A 170 -34.31 11.73 41.67
N GLN A 171 -34.86 12.91 41.35
CA GLN A 171 -36.17 13.35 41.83
C GLN A 171 -37.29 12.40 41.38
N GLN A 172 -37.33 12.02 40.10
CA GLN A 172 -38.31 11.04 39.61
C GLN A 172 -38.16 9.67 40.29
N THR A 173 -36.94 9.25 40.61
CA THR A 173 -36.71 7.96 41.30
C THR A 173 -37.12 8.05 42.78
N ASP A 174 -36.91 9.20 43.43
CA ASP A 174 -37.37 9.45 44.79
C ASP A 174 -38.91 9.50 44.87
N GLU A 175 -39.59 10.10 43.88
CA GLU A 175 -41.05 10.02 43.74
C GLU A 175 -41.55 8.58 43.53
N LEU A 176 -40.78 7.77 42.81
CA LEU A 176 -41.06 6.34 42.58
C LEU A 176 -40.61 5.42 43.74
N LYS A 177 -40.06 5.92 44.85
CA LYS A 177 -39.71 5.07 46.00
C LYS A 177 -40.92 4.64 46.83
N SER A 178 -42.02 5.40 46.80
CA SER A 178 -43.27 4.98 47.44
C SER A 178 -43.90 3.82 46.65
N ARG A 179 -44.26 2.76 47.37
CA ARG A 179 -44.84 1.54 46.79
C ARG A 179 -46.12 1.84 46.01
N GLU A 180 -46.88 2.82 46.50
CA GLU A 180 -48.15 3.28 45.96
C GLU A 180 -47.94 3.97 44.60
N HIS A 181 -46.95 4.86 44.48
CA HIS A 181 -46.61 5.52 43.21
C HIS A 181 -46.07 4.56 42.15
N ARG A 182 -45.38 3.48 42.56
CA ARG A 182 -44.94 2.41 41.65
C ARG A 182 -46.12 1.64 41.08
N VAL A 183 -47.06 1.23 41.95
CA VAL A 183 -48.28 0.51 41.52
C VAL A 183 -49.09 1.38 40.57
N GLN A 184 -49.27 2.67 40.89
CA GLN A 184 -49.97 3.62 40.03
C GLN A 184 -49.28 3.82 38.67
N SER A 185 -47.96 4.02 38.66
CA SER A 185 -47.19 4.16 37.41
C SER A 185 -47.28 2.91 36.53
N PHE A 186 -47.34 1.73 37.15
CA PHE A 186 -47.59 0.47 36.45
C PHE A 186 -49.00 0.40 35.85
N LEU A 187 -50.04 0.77 36.61
CA LEU A 187 -51.42 0.75 36.13
C LEU A 187 -51.64 1.73 34.97
N ILE A 188 -51.13 2.97 35.07
CA ILE A 188 -51.21 4.00 34.01
C ILE A 188 -50.44 3.56 32.76
N ARG A 189 -49.26 2.95 32.92
CA ARG A 189 -48.47 2.46 31.77
C ARG A 189 -49.11 1.24 31.10
N ARG A 190 -49.82 0.40 31.86
CA ARG A 190 -50.52 -0.80 31.34
C ARG A 190 -51.80 -0.43 30.59
N ASP A 191 -52.54 0.55 31.09
CA ASP A 191 -53.73 1.08 30.44
C ASP A 191 -53.90 2.58 30.76
N PRO A 192 -53.63 3.48 29.81
CA PRO A 192 -53.75 4.93 30.02
C PRO A 192 -55.20 5.41 30.10
N THR A 193 -56.19 4.59 29.73
CA THR A 193 -57.61 4.95 29.85
C THR A 193 -58.13 4.80 31.28
N GLY A 194 -57.44 4.00 32.11
CA GLY A 194 -57.74 3.84 33.53
C GLY A 194 -58.98 2.99 33.84
N TYR A 195 -59.54 2.29 32.84
CA TYR A 195 -60.70 1.41 33.02
C TYR A 195 -60.31 -0.06 33.20
N GLY A 196 -59.06 -0.42 32.94
CA GLY A 196 -58.58 -1.80 33.03
C GLY A 196 -58.92 -2.58 31.77
N LEU A 197 -58.06 -3.55 31.42
CA LEU A 197 -58.21 -4.36 30.20
C LEU A 197 -59.38 -5.37 30.28
N LYS A 198 -59.91 -5.61 31.47
CA LYS A 198 -61.07 -6.47 31.73
C LYS A 198 -62.07 -5.74 32.62
N GLU A 199 -63.36 -5.98 32.39
CA GLU A 199 -64.47 -5.37 33.14
C GLU A 199 -64.36 -5.63 34.66
N GLU A 200 -63.79 -6.77 35.05
CA GLU A 200 -63.54 -7.16 36.45
C GLU A 200 -62.43 -6.36 37.15
N GLU A 201 -61.55 -5.68 36.40
CA GLU A 201 -60.40 -4.94 36.94
C GLU A 201 -60.68 -3.44 37.11
N GLU A 202 -61.76 -2.92 36.50
CA GLU A 202 -62.19 -1.52 36.57
C GLU A 202 -62.28 -0.94 38.00
N PRO A 203 -62.87 -1.63 39.00
CA PRO A 203 -62.97 -1.06 40.36
C PRO A 203 -61.60 -0.93 41.05
N VAL A 204 -60.65 -1.81 40.71
CA VAL A 204 -59.27 -1.78 41.26
C VAL A 204 -58.51 -0.58 40.71
N TYR A 205 -58.67 -0.30 39.40
CA TYR A 205 -58.11 0.88 38.76
C TYR A 205 -58.68 2.16 39.36
N LYS A 206 -60.02 2.27 39.47
CA LYS A 206 -60.66 3.43 40.09
C LYS A 206 -60.17 3.64 41.51
N GLN A 207 -60.08 2.60 42.34
CA GLN A 207 -59.61 2.74 43.73
C GLN A 207 -58.13 3.16 43.83
N ALA A 208 -57.26 2.66 42.96
CA ALA A 208 -55.83 2.98 42.98
C ALA A 208 -55.52 4.38 42.43
N LEU A 209 -56.30 4.86 41.45
CA LEU A 209 -56.14 6.17 40.81
C LEU A 209 -56.91 7.29 41.54
N ASP A 210 -58.08 7.00 42.12
CA ASP A 210 -58.95 8.00 42.80
C ASP A 210 -58.39 8.49 44.14
N LYS A 211 -57.53 7.70 44.81
CA LYS A 211 -56.78 8.15 46.00
C LYS A 211 -55.94 9.41 45.75
N GLN A 212 -55.55 9.68 44.49
CA GLN A 212 -54.84 10.88 44.08
C GLN A 212 -55.77 12.10 43.93
N ALA A 213 -57.03 11.91 43.49
CA ALA A 213 -57.98 13.01 43.29
C ALA A 213 -58.40 13.69 44.61
N ARG A 214 -58.23 12.99 45.75
CA ARG A 214 -58.50 13.52 47.10
C ARG A 214 -57.33 14.27 47.75
N LEU A 215 -56.13 14.26 47.15
CA LEU A 215 -55.00 15.08 47.61
C LEU A 215 -55.03 16.42 46.86
N PRO A 216 -54.91 17.57 47.56
CA PRO A 216 -54.94 18.87 46.89
C PRO A 216 -53.79 18.94 45.89
N ALA A 217 -54.13 19.21 44.62
CA ALA A 217 -53.17 19.30 43.54
C ALA A 217 -52.02 20.25 43.91
N PRO A 218 -50.76 19.90 43.61
CA PRO A 218 -49.66 20.82 43.79
C PRO A 218 -49.91 22.04 42.89
N LYS A 219 -49.92 23.23 43.48
CA LYS A 219 -50.07 24.50 42.74
C LYS A 219 -48.98 24.57 41.68
N ILE A 220 -49.38 24.36 40.43
CA ILE A 220 -48.55 24.66 39.27
C ILE A 220 -48.37 26.19 39.27
N ALA A 221 -47.23 26.65 39.74
CA ALA A 221 -46.84 28.05 39.59
C ALA A 221 -46.62 28.31 38.09
N LEU A 222 -47.56 29.03 37.48
CA LEU A 222 -47.42 29.59 36.14
C LEU A 222 -46.16 30.48 36.10
N PRO A 223 -45.30 30.36 35.08
CA PRO A 223 -44.18 31.28 34.93
C PRO A 223 -44.70 32.69 34.62
N SER A 224 -44.27 33.66 35.44
CA SER A 224 -44.54 35.10 35.27
C SER A 224 -43.95 35.61 33.95
N PRO A 225 -44.68 36.41 33.15
CA PRO A 225 -44.15 37.02 31.95
C PRO A 225 -43.42 38.31 32.30
N GLU A 226 -42.10 38.26 32.47
CA GLU A 226 -41.28 39.48 32.48
C GLU A 226 -40.12 39.39 31.49
N GLY A 227 -40.03 40.40 30.62
CA GLY A 227 -38.85 40.68 29.82
C GLY A 227 -39.13 41.33 28.46
N GLN A 228 -39.75 42.52 28.42
CA GLN A 228 -39.61 43.40 27.25
C GLN A 228 -38.30 44.21 27.37
N PRO A 229 -37.47 44.30 26.32
CA PRO A 229 -36.26 45.14 26.32
C PRO A 229 -36.62 46.62 26.10
N LYS A 230 -35.94 47.51 26.83
CA LYS A 230 -35.76 48.92 26.44
C LYS A 230 -34.45 49.05 25.68
#